data_AF-A0A930WPF0-F1
#
_entry.id   AF-A0A930WPF0-F1
#
_cell.length_a   1.000
_cell.length_b   1.000
_cell.length_c   1.000
_cell.angle_alpha   90.00
_cell.angle_beta   90.00
_cell.angle_gamma   90.00
#
_symmetry.space_group_name_H-M   'P 1'
#
loop_
_entity.id
_entity.type
_entity.pdbx_description
1 polymer ?
#
loop_
_entity_poly.entity_id
_entity_poly.type
_entity_poly.pdbx_seq_one_letter_code
_entity_poly.pdbx_strand_id
1 'polypeptide(L)'
;EYCEECGHTHAHGDHDHDHHHHDHDHHDHDHEHEHHDHDHEHEHHDHDHEHHHHHSHSHHSGINSFVIETDKPLVLANINEWLNELVYIYGPELYRYKGILNVEGLDYQIIFQGVQMSFDISRGRDWNDTKRGSTLVFIGKNLPENQLRESFIACTEK
;
A
#
# COMPACT_ATOMS: atom_id res chain seq x y z
N GLU A 1 27.61 25.34 -15.17
CA GLU A 1 28.18 26.31 -16.14
C GLU A 1 27.92 25.83 -17.56
N TYR A 2 27.66 26.73 -18.51
CA TYR A 2 27.34 26.41 -19.90
C TYR A 2 28.62 26.40 -20.75
N CYS A 3 28.88 25.29 -21.45
CA CYS A 3 30.05 25.16 -22.33
C CYS A 3 29.63 25.39 -23.79
N GLU A 4 30.16 26.45 -24.41
CA GLU A 4 29.81 26.90 -25.76
C GLU A 4 30.34 26.01 -26.89
N GLU A 5 31.15 24.99 -26.60
CA GLU A 5 31.70 24.07 -27.60
C GLU A 5 30.83 22.81 -27.83
N CYS A 6 29.88 22.50 -26.93
CA CYS A 6 29.00 21.32 -27.06
C CYS A 6 27.50 21.57 -26.73
N GLY A 7 27.10 22.82 -26.47
CA GLY A 7 25.72 23.27 -26.56
C GLY A 7 24.71 22.68 -25.57
N HIS A 8 25.13 22.07 -24.47
CA HIS A 8 24.23 21.51 -23.45
C HIS A 8 24.70 21.82 -22.02
N THR A 9 23.74 21.88 -21.09
CA THR A 9 23.96 22.18 -19.67
C THR A 9 24.11 20.88 -18.86
N HIS A 10 25.21 20.70 -18.15
CA HIS A 10 25.40 19.57 -17.22
C HIS A 10 25.03 19.99 -15.79
N ALA A 11 24.15 19.22 -15.16
CA ALA A 11 23.84 19.32 -13.74
C ALA A 11 24.49 18.12 -13.03
N HIS A 12 25.40 18.39 -12.07
CA HIS A 12 25.97 17.37 -11.20
C HIS A 12 25.00 17.14 -10.04
N GLY A 13 24.47 15.92 -9.94
CA GLY A 13 23.72 15.47 -8.78
C GLY A 13 24.69 15.01 -7.70
N ASP A 14 24.74 15.74 -6.60
CA ASP A 14 25.46 15.37 -5.39
C ASP A 14 24.77 14.15 -4.75
N HIS A 15 25.44 13.00 -4.79
CA HIS A 15 25.09 11.83 -3.98
C HIS A 15 26.09 11.72 -2.82
N ASP A 16 25.70 12.29 -1.68
CA ASP A 16 26.31 12.02 -0.38
C ASP A 16 26.11 10.54 -0.04
N HIS A 17 27.19 9.75 -0.10
CA HIS A 17 27.24 8.40 0.44
C HIS A 17 27.95 8.43 1.80
N ASP A 18 27.14 8.34 2.85
CA ASP A 18 27.58 8.22 4.24
C ASP A 18 28.50 6.99 4.43
N HIS A 19 29.62 7.24 5.09
CA HIS A 19 30.73 6.32 5.29
C HIS A 19 30.43 5.31 6.41
N HIS A 20 30.41 4.02 6.08
CA HIS A 20 30.49 2.97 7.09
C HIS A 20 31.95 2.81 7.57
N HIS A 21 32.11 2.94 8.88
CA HIS A 21 33.36 2.85 9.62
C HIS A 21 34.07 1.49 9.49
N HIS A 22 35.40 1.56 9.45
CA HIS A 22 36.36 0.47 9.57
C HIS A 22 36.29 -0.24 10.93
N ASP A 23 36.67 -1.51 10.97
CA ASP A 23 37.83 -1.93 11.76
C ASP A 23 38.48 -3.18 11.14
N HIS A 24 39.81 -3.11 11.01
CA HIS A 24 40.69 -4.16 10.50
C HIS A 24 41.01 -5.17 11.61
N ASP A 25 41.18 -6.43 11.25
CA ASP A 25 42.38 -7.22 11.60
C ASP A 25 42.20 -8.64 11.05
N HIS A 26 43.17 -9.11 10.25
CA HIS A 26 43.81 -10.44 10.38
C HIS A 26 44.65 -10.79 9.15
N HIS A 27 45.96 -10.68 9.39
CA HIS A 27 47.07 -11.55 8.96
C HIS A 27 47.51 -11.60 7.49
N ASP A 28 48.73 -11.07 7.31
CA ASP A 28 49.69 -11.41 6.27
C ASP A 28 49.84 -12.93 6.08
N HIS A 29 49.68 -13.36 4.82
CA HIS A 29 50.37 -14.53 4.30
C HIS A 29 50.91 -14.20 2.91
N ASP A 30 52.22 -13.89 2.87
CA ASP A 30 53.02 -13.91 1.66
C ASP A 30 53.04 -15.33 1.09
N HIS A 31 52.46 -15.51 -0.09
CA HIS A 31 52.77 -16.64 -0.97
C HIS A 31 52.89 -16.15 -2.41
N GLU A 32 54.14 -15.97 -2.84
CA GLU A 32 54.53 -15.88 -4.25
C GLU A 32 54.16 -17.19 -4.96
N HIS A 33 53.29 -17.11 -5.96
CA HIS A 33 53.14 -18.16 -6.97
C HIS A 33 53.02 -17.55 -8.37
N GLU A 34 54.13 -17.60 -9.09
CA GLU A 34 54.24 -17.43 -10.52
C GLU A 34 53.51 -18.57 -11.28
N HIS A 35 52.81 -18.18 -12.35
CA HIS A 35 52.34 -18.95 -13.51
C HIS A 35 51.32 -20.09 -13.29
N HIS A 36 50.18 -20.01 -13.98
CA HIS A 36 49.99 -20.68 -15.28
C HIS A 36 48.61 -20.35 -15.87
N ASP A 37 48.62 -19.72 -17.05
CA ASP A 37 47.46 -19.71 -17.95
C ASP A 37 47.15 -21.16 -18.34
N HIS A 38 46.00 -21.65 -17.90
CA HIS A 38 45.41 -22.86 -18.43
C HIS A 38 44.05 -22.51 -19.02
N ASP A 39 44.05 -22.38 -20.34
CA ASP A 39 42.87 -22.59 -21.17
C ASP A 39 42.29 -23.97 -20.85
N HIS A 40 41.13 -23.96 -20.21
CA HIS A 40 40.30 -25.14 -20.07
C HIS A 40 38.93 -24.83 -20.68
N GLU A 41 38.82 -25.09 -21.98
CA GLU A 41 37.53 -25.41 -22.61
C GLU A 41 36.93 -26.61 -21.88
N HIS A 42 35.87 -26.34 -21.12
CA HIS A 42 34.97 -27.37 -20.63
C HIS A 42 33.53 -27.01 -20.99
N GLU A 43 33.13 -27.45 -22.18
CA GLU A 43 31.73 -27.70 -22.53
C GLU A 43 31.19 -28.78 -21.59
N HIS A 44 30.46 -28.42 -20.53
CA HIS A 44 29.69 -29.40 -19.78
C HIS A 44 28.41 -28.80 -19.18
N HIS A 45 27.31 -29.22 -19.82
CA HIS A 45 25.96 -29.44 -19.30
C HIS A 45 25.07 -28.23 -18.97
N ASP A 46 24.21 -27.91 -19.94
CA ASP A 46 22.87 -27.35 -19.71
C ASP A 46 22.12 -28.24 -18.71
N HIS A 47 22.17 -27.86 -17.44
CA HIS A 47 21.16 -28.26 -16.50
C HIS A 47 20.01 -27.27 -16.63
N ASP A 48 19.01 -27.64 -17.43
CA ASP A 48 17.65 -27.13 -17.33
C ASP A 48 17.16 -27.46 -15.90
N HIS A 49 17.46 -26.57 -14.97
CA HIS A 49 16.79 -26.53 -13.70
C HIS A 49 15.39 -25.95 -13.97
N GLU A 50 14.45 -26.84 -14.31
CA GLU A 50 13.04 -26.59 -14.07
C GLU A 50 12.86 -26.34 -12.58
N HIS A 51 13.03 -25.09 -12.17
CA HIS A 51 12.58 -24.59 -10.90
C HIS A 51 11.06 -24.60 -10.94
N HIS A 52 10.47 -25.75 -10.64
CA HIS A 52 9.09 -25.84 -10.17
C HIS A 52 9.03 -25.09 -8.84
N HIS A 53 8.98 -23.76 -8.92
CA HIS A 53 8.52 -22.92 -7.85
C HIS A 53 7.06 -23.27 -7.63
N HIS A 54 6.83 -24.31 -6.85
CA HIS A 54 5.58 -24.47 -6.12
C HIS A 54 5.48 -23.26 -5.18
N HIS A 55 5.02 -22.13 -5.73
CA HIS A 55 4.43 -21.06 -4.96
C HIS A 55 3.19 -21.66 -4.31
N SER A 56 3.41 -22.33 -3.18
CA SER A 56 2.38 -22.53 -2.19
C SER A 56 1.98 -21.12 -1.76
N HIS A 57 0.98 -20.56 -2.44
CA HIS A 57 0.30 -19.36 -2.02
C HIS A 57 -0.49 -19.71 -0.75
N SER A 58 0.24 -19.85 0.35
CA SER A 58 -0.35 -19.82 1.67
C SER A 58 -0.93 -18.42 1.86
N HIS A 59 -2.25 -18.29 1.65
CA HIS A 59 -3.03 -17.08 1.95
C HIS A 59 -3.11 -16.85 3.48
N HIS A 60 -1.95 -16.81 4.16
CA HIS A 60 -1.86 -16.78 5.63
C HIS A 60 -1.39 -15.43 6.18
N SER A 61 -1.60 -14.33 5.44
CA SER A 61 -1.29 -13.00 6.00
C SER A 61 -2.40 -12.44 6.90
N GLY A 62 -3.61 -13.03 6.84
CA GLY A 62 -4.81 -12.52 7.52
C GLY A 62 -5.34 -11.20 6.92
N ILE A 63 -4.77 -10.78 5.79
CA ILE A 63 -5.19 -9.58 5.06
C ILE A 63 -6.42 -9.93 4.23
N ASN A 64 -7.48 -9.15 4.38
CA ASN A 64 -8.71 -9.29 3.62
C ASN A 64 -9.17 -7.92 3.10
N SER A 65 -10.10 -7.98 2.14
CA SER A 65 -10.81 -6.82 1.66
C SER A 65 -12.29 -7.16 1.51
N PHE A 66 -13.16 -6.23 1.90
CA PHE A 66 -14.60 -6.42 1.81
C PHE A 66 -15.29 -5.09 1.49
N VAL A 67 -16.54 -5.21 1.03
CA VAL A 67 -17.38 -4.08 0.62
C VAL A 67 -18.68 -4.08 1.42
N ILE A 68 -19.06 -2.91 1.93
CA ILE A 68 -20.34 -2.68 2.60
C ILE A 68 -21.16 -1.71 1.74
N GLU A 69 -22.43 -2.05 1.50
CA GLU A 69 -23.32 -1.24 0.67
C GLU A 69 -24.69 -1.06 1.34
N THR A 70 -25.33 0.08 1.11
CA THR A 70 -26.71 0.34 1.48
C THR A 70 -27.33 1.38 0.55
N ASP A 71 -28.62 1.25 0.24
CA ASP A 71 -29.39 2.25 -0.48
C ASP A 71 -30.07 3.27 0.45
N LYS A 72 -30.18 2.95 1.75
CA LYS A 72 -30.77 3.83 2.76
C LYS A 72 -29.87 5.05 3.03
N PRO A 73 -30.44 6.25 3.18
CA PRO A 73 -29.67 7.43 3.56
C PRO A 73 -29.12 7.28 4.99
N LEU A 74 -27.92 7.78 5.20
CA LEU A 74 -27.23 7.79 6.49
C LEU A 74 -27.54 9.07 7.26
N VAL A 75 -27.62 8.97 8.58
CA VAL A 75 -27.66 10.12 9.47
C VAL A 75 -26.24 10.65 9.66
N LEU A 76 -26.01 11.94 9.34
CA LEU A 76 -24.68 12.56 9.34
C LEU A 76 -23.96 12.43 10.70
N ALA A 77 -24.68 12.62 11.81
CA ALA A 77 -24.11 12.49 13.15
C ALA A 77 -23.63 11.06 13.40
N ASN A 78 -24.47 10.06 13.13
CA ASN A 78 -24.18 8.65 13.37
C ASN A 78 -22.99 8.17 12.54
N ILE A 79 -22.92 8.53 11.25
CA ILE A 79 -21.79 8.11 10.40
C ILE A 79 -20.48 8.79 10.81
N ASN A 80 -20.50 10.05 11.25
CA ASN A 80 -19.30 10.73 11.73
C ASN A 80 -18.77 10.08 13.02
N GLU A 81 -19.66 9.76 13.96
CA GLU A 81 -19.29 9.04 15.19
C GLU A 81 -18.71 7.66 14.84
N TRP A 82 -19.39 6.90 14.00
CA TRP A 82 -18.95 5.58 13.55
C TRP A 82 -17.57 5.60 12.87
N LEU A 83 -17.28 6.59 12.02
CA LEU A 83 -15.96 6.74 11.38
C LEU A 83 -14.85 7.01 12.41
N ASN A 84 -15.13 7.82 13.43
CA ASN A 84 -14.17 8.07 14.50
C ASN A 84 -13.89 6.81 15.32
N GLU A 85 -14.94 6.06 15.67
CA GLU A 85 -14.79 4.79 16.40
C GLU A 85 -14.06 3.73 15.58
N LEU A 86 -14.38 3.61 14.29
CA LEU A 86 -13.72 2.72 13.36
C LEU A 86 -12.20 2.92 13.39
N VAL A 87 -11.75 4.16 13.27
CA VAL A 87 -10.33 4.50 13.21
C VAL A 87 -9.67 4.38 14.59
N TYR A 88 -10.38 4.73 15.66
CA TYR A 88 -9.90 4.58 17.02
C TYR A 88 -9.66 3.11 17.39
N ILE A 89 -10.58 2.20 17.02
CA ILE A 89 -10.54 0.78 17.39
C ILE A 89 -9.68 -0.02 16.43
N TYR A 90 -9.84 0.17 15.12
CA TYR A 90 -9.25 -0.69 14.08
C TYR A 90 -8.17 0.00 13.24
N GLY A 91 -7.77 1.23 13.58
CA GLY A 91 -6.80 2.00 12.81
C GLY A 91 -5.47 1.27 12.52
N PRO A 92 -4.87 0.52 13.46
CA PRO A 92 -3.65 -0.26 13.17
C PRO A 92 -3.86 -1.39 12.15
N GLU A 93 -5.06 -1.98 12.13
CA GLU A 93 -5.46 -3.08 11.25
C GLU A 93 -5.99 -2.59 9.89
N LEU A 94 -6.38 -1.32 9.79
CA LEU A 94 -6.89 -0.70 8.56
C LEU A 94 -5.73 -0.23 7.67
N TYR A 95 -5.53 -0.86 6.52
CA TYR A 95 -4.49 -0.42 5.59
C TYR A 95 -4.99 0.66 4.65
N ARG A 96 -6.20 0.48 4.11
CA ARG A 96 -6.85 1.49 3.28
C ARG A 96 -8.35 1.29 3.33
N TYR A 97 -9.07 2.39 3.38
CA TYR A 97 -10.52 2.37 3.34
C TYR A 97 -11.04 3.60 2.61
N LYS A 98 -12.13 3.42 1.88
CA LYS A 98 -12.78 4.48 1.12
C LYS A 98 -14.27 4.25 1.11
N GLY A 99 -15.03 5.32 0.90
CA GLY A 99 -16.40 5.16 0.51
C GLY A 99 -17.05 6.41 -0.02
N ILE A 100 -18.17 6.16 -0.68
CA ILE A 100 -19.13 7.17 -1.12
C ILE A 100 -20.35 6.99 -0.22
N LEU A 101 -20.86 8.09 0.33
CA LEU A 101 -21.94 8.09 1.30
C LEU A 101 -23.14 8.86 0.75
N ASN A 102 -24.31 8.25 0.85
CA ASN A 102 -25.61 8.87 0.69
C ASN A 102 -26.08 9.35 2.07
N VAL A 103 -26.03 10.66 2.32
CA VAL A 103 -26.38 11.26 3.62
C VAL A 103 -27.73 11.97 3.52
N GLU A 104 -28.55 11.83 4.57
CA GLU A 104 -29.87 12.47 4.63
C GLU A 104 -29.76 13.99 4.50
N GLY A 105 -30.63 14.58 3.67
CA GLY A 105 -30.70 16.01 3.44
C GLY A 105 -29.64 16.59 2.49
N LEU A 106 -28.67 15.79 2.03
CA LEU A 106 -27.67 16.22 1.06
C LEU A 106 -28.04 15.81 -0.36
N ASP A 107 -27.85 16.72 -1.31
CA ASP A 107 -28.05 16.50 -2.76
C ASP A 107 -26.75 16.14 -3.49
N TYR A 108 -25.66 15.95 -2.74
CA TYR A 108 -24.35 15.52 -3.23
C TYR A 108 -23.80 14.33 -2.45
N GLN A 109 -22.82 13.67 -3.05
CA GLN A 109 -22.06 12.59 -2.46
C GLN A 109 -21.12 13.13 -1.39
N ILE A 110 -21.00 12.44 -0.26
CA ILE A 110 -19.85 12.60 0.63
C ILE A 110 -18.84 11.50 0.30
N ILE A 111 -17.59 11.86 0.11
CA ILE A 111 -16.49 10.93 -0.12
C ILE A 111 -15.63 10.93 1.14
N PHE A 112 -15.36 9.76 1.69
CA PHE A 112 -14.32 9.61 2.71
C PHE A 112 -13.25 8.65 2.23
N GLN A 113 -12.03 8.88 2.69
CA GLN A 113 -10.91 7.99 2.44
C GLN A 113 -9.92 8.07 3.59
N GLY A 114 -9.32 6.94 3.92
CA GLY A 114 -8.31 6.89 4.97
C GLY A 114 -7.31 5.78 4.79
N VAL A 115 -6.23 5.94 5.55
CA VAL A 115 -5.07 5.05 5.63
C VAL A 115 -4.72 4.97 7.12
N GLN A 116 -4.76 3.76 7.66
CA GLN A 116 -4.51 3.50 9.07
C GLN A 116 -5.32 4.42 9.98
N MET A 117 -4.64 5.16 10.86
CA MET A 117 -5.19 6.02 11.90
C MET A 117 -5.75 7.36 11.39
N SER A 118 -5.82 7.57 10.08
CA SER A 118 -6.18 8.88 9.51
C SER A 118 -7.19 8.77 8.37
N PHE A 119 -8.13 9.69 8.33
CA PHE A 119 -9.08 9.82 7.24
C PHE A 119 -9.38 11.29 6.92
N ASP A 120 -9.86 11.51 5.70
CA ASP A 120 -10.31 12.77 5.16
C ASP A 120 -11.75 12.61 4.65
N ILE A 121 -12.53 13.69 4.77
CA ILE A 121 -13.88 13.80 4.22
C ILE A 121 -13.92 14.97 3.24
N SER A 122 -14.43 14.71 2.04
CA SER A 122 -14.60 15.69 0.99
C SER A 122 -15.97 15.60 0.32
N ARG A 123 -16.38 16.70 -0.32
CA ARG A 123 -17.57 16.73 -1.17
C ARG A 123 -17.28 16.03 -2.50
N GLY A 124 -18.13 15.08 -2.85
CA GLY A 124 -18.18 14.44 -4.17
C GLY A 124 -19.11 15.17 -5.14
N ARG A 125 -19.50 14.46 -6.21
CA ARG A 125 -20.42 14.97 -7.23
C ARG A 125 -21.85 15.08 -6.69
N ASP A 126 -22.65 15.93 -7.33
CA ASP A 126 -24.08 16.00 -7.08
C ASP A 126 -24.78 14.72 -7.53
N TRP A 127 -25.84 14.32 -6.82
CA TRP A 127 -26.59 13.10 -7.13
C TRP A 127 -27.40 13.24 -8.41
N ASN A 128 -27.99 14.42 -8.68
CA ASN A 128 -28.90 14.64 -9.82
C ASN A 128 -29.92 13.47 -9.94
N ASP A 129 -30.08 12.91 -11.14
CA ASP A 129 -30.96 11.77 -11.43
C ASP A 129 -30.28 10.39 -11.22
N THR A 130 -29.09 10.35 -10.61
CA THR A 130 -28.39 9.08 -10.39
C THR A 130 -28.94 8.33 -9.17
N LYS A 131 -28.87 6.99 -9.22
CA LYS A 131 -29.24 6.15 -8.08
C LYS A 131 -28.37 6.50 -6.88
N ARG A 132 -29.02 6.89 -5.78
CA ARG A 132 -28.36 7.17 -4.50
C ARG A 132 -28.05 5.86 -3.76
N GLY A 133 -26.91 5.83 -3.10
CA GLY A 133 -26.47 4.71 -2.28
C GLY A 133 -25.10 4.98 -1.68
N SER A 134 -24.78 4.24 -0.63
CA SER A 134 -23.47 4.26 0.00
C SER A 134 -22.72 2.97 -0.33
N THR A 135 -21.44 3.09 -0.67
CA THR A 135 -20.55 1.96 -0.94
C THR A 135 -19.22 2.24 -0.26
N LEU A 136 -18.78 1.32 0.58
CA LEU A 136 -17.55 1.40 1.36
C LEU A 136 -16.68 0.19 1.02
N VAL A 137 -15.38 0.40 0.85
CA VAL A 137 -14.37 -0.64 0.64
C VAL A 137 -13.33 -0.55 1.74
N PHE A 138 -13.00 -1.71 2.30
CA PHE A 138 -11.99 -1.87 3.35
C PHE A 138 -10.91 -2.82 2.89
N ILE A 139 -9.67 -2.51 3.23
CA ILE A 139 -8.51 -3.39 3.08
C ILE A 139 -7.76 -3.33 4.40
N GLY A 140 -7.58 -4.48 5.04
CA GLY A 140 -6.92 -4.56 6.34
C GLY A 140 -6.70 -5.98 6.80
N LYS A 141 -6.27 -6.15 8.04
CA LYS A 141 -5.92 -7.45 8.63
C LYS A 141 -6.87 -7.82 9.76
N ASN A 142 -7.43 -9.02 9.72
CA ASN A 142 -8.31 -9.55 10.76
C ASN A 142 -9.50 -8.64 11.13
N LEU A 143 -10.01 -7.86 10.17
CA LEU A 143 -11.15 -6.96 10.40
C LEU A 143 -12.47 -7.75 10.59
N PRO A 144 -13.32 -7.40 11.57
CA PRO A 144 -14.57 -8.10 11.82
C PRO A 144 -15.67 -7.62 10.85
N GLU A 145 -15.66 -8.12 9.61
CA GLU A 145 -16.56 -7.69 8.53
C GLU A 145 -18.03 -7.61 8.94
N ASN A 146 -18.57 -8.67 9.57
CA ASN A 146 -19.99 -8.71 9.95
C ASN A 146 -20.36 -7.60 10.94
N GLN A 147 -19.52 -7.37 11.95
CA GLN A 147 -19.73 -6.32 12.94
C GLN A 147 -19.65 -4.92 12.30
N LEU A 148 -18.68 -4.70 11.42
CA LEU A 148 -18.53 -3.43 10.69
C LEU A 148 -19.72 -3.19 9.75
N ARG A 149 -20.22 -4.24 9.11
CA ARG A 149 -21.42 -4.19 8.27
C ARG A 149 -22.65 -3.82 9.09
N GLU A 150 -22.91 -4.52 10.18
CA GLU A 150 -24.07 -4.28 11.04
C GLU A 150 -24.05 -2.88 11.65
N SER A 151 -22.92 -2.47 12.23
CA SER A 151 -22.76 -1.13 12.83
C SER A 151 -22.90 0.00 11.81
N PHE A 152 -22.39 -0.18 10.58
CA PHE A 152 -22.59 0.79 9.51
C PHE A 152 -24.06 0.89 9.08
N ILE A 153 -24.78 -0.23 8.98
CA ILE A 153 -26.22 -0.22 8.64
C ILE A 153 -27.03 0.50 9.73
N ALA A 154 -26.65 0.37 11.01
CA ALA A 154 -27.28 1.10 12.11
C ALA A 154 -27.18 2.63 11.96
N CYS A 155 -26.19 3.16 11.22
CA CYS A 155 -26.10 4.59 10.91
C CYS A 155 -27.24 5.11 10.00
N THR A 156 -28.10 4.22 9.48
CA THR A 156 -29.32 4.58 8.72
C THR A 156 -30.54 4.81 9.62
N GLU A 157 -30.43 4.46 10.91
CA GLU A 157 -31.49 4.60 11.90
C GLU A 157 -31.46 6.00 12.53
N LYS A 158 -32.64 6.52 12.87
CA LYS A 158 -32.82 7.87 13.44
C LYS A 158 -32.96 7.83 14.96
#